data_AF-A0A8X7PFJ0-F1
#
_entry.id   AF-A0A8X7PFJ0-F1
#
_cell.length_a   1.000
_cell.length_b   1.000
_cell.length_c   1.000
_cell.angle_alpha   90.00
_cell.angle_beta   90.00
_cell.angle_gamma   90.00
#
_symmetry.space_group_name_H-M   'P 1'
#
loop_
_entity.id
_entity.type
_entity.pdbx_description
1 polymer ?
#
loop_
_entity_poly.entity_id
_entity_poly.type
_entity_poly.pdbx_seq_one_letter_code
_entity_poly.pdbx_strand_id
1 'polypeptide(L)' 'MPLGERGGWERSESRYCGVETDFSDDVPSLLSLHISTGGFDYVLAPLVLPVSGSDLVLSPSQWSSHVVGVSSSYS' A
#
# COMPACT_ATOMS: atom_id res chain seq x y z
N MET A 1 -4.80 28.57 15.67
CA MET A 1 -3.64 28.78 16.58
C MET A 1 -2.38 28.33 15.85
N PRO A 2 -1.27 29.09 15.85
CA PRO A 2 -0.05 28.67 15.14
C PRO A 2 0.70 27.65 16.01
N LEU A 3 0.96 26.46 15.49
CA LEU A 3 1.67 25.42 16.22
C LEU A 3 3.17 25.49 15.91
N GLY A 4 3.89 26.14 16.82
CA GLY A 4 5.24 25.80 17.28
C GLY A 4 6.27 25.35 16.27
N GLU A 5 7.08 26.30 15.81
CA GLU A 5 8.46 26.08 15.41
C GLU A 5 9.24 25.57 16.63
N ARG A 6 9.59 24.27 16.66
CA ARG A 6 10.51 23.69 17.63
C ARG A 6 11.61 22.99 16.86
N GLY A 7 12.77 23.64 16.84
CA GLY A 7 13.97 23.12 16.20
C GLY A 7 14.42 21.76 16.76
N GLY A 8 15.18 21.07 15.91
CA GLY A 8 16.21 20.13 16.34
C GLY A 8 15.68 18.84 16.97
N TRP A 9 14.83 18.10 16.24
CA TRP A 9 14.65 16.64 16.24
C TRP A 9 13.31 16.33 15.58
N GLU A 10 13.23 16.26 14.25
CA GLU A 10 11.96 16.03 13.56
C GLU A 10 11.94 14.72 12.78
N ARG A 11 11.51 13.66 13.49
CA ARG A 11 10.68 12.56 13.00
C ARG A 11 11.05 11.96 11.63
N SER A 12 12.31 11.59 11.43
CA SER A 12 12.69 10.72 10.30
C SER A 12 12.25 9.26 10.47
N GLU A 13 11.17 8.98 11.21
CA GLU A 13 10.75 7.64 11.63
C GLU A 13 9.40 7.21 11.03
N SER A 14 8.62 8.12 10.46
CA SER A 14 7.38 7.81 9.73
C SER A 14 7.68 7.48 8.26
N ARG A 15 8.66 6.60 8.00
CA ARG A 15 9.30 6.52 6.68
C ARG A 15 8.54 5.76 5.60
N TYR A 16 7.56 4.93 5.96
CA TYR A 16 6.72 4.20 5.02
C TYR A 16 5.36 3.89 5.67
N CYS A 17 4.27 4.31 5.04
CA CYS A 17 2.90 4.09 5.50
C CYS A 17 2.17 3.16 4.52
N GLY A 18 1.78 1.98 5.01
CA GLY A 18 0.96 1.05 4.24
C GLY A 18 -0.52 1.19 4.55
N VAL A 19 -1.36 0.78 3.60
CA VAL A 19 -2.81 0.63 3.82
C VAL A 19 -3.25 -0.79 3.55
N GLU A 20 -4.07 -1.33 4.43
CA GLU A 20 -4.74 -2.62 4.21
C GLU A 20 -5.97 -2.42 3.36
N THR A 21 -6.08 -3.21 2.29
CA THR A 21 -7.20 -3.15 1.36
C THR A 21 -7.88 -4.50 1.33
N ASP A 22 -9.21 -4.52 1.29
CA ASP A 22 -9.96 -5.74 0.98
C ASP A 22 -9.62 -6.27 -0.42
N PHE A 23 -9.93 -7.55 -0.65
CA PHE A 23 -9.76 -8.18 -1.95
C PHE A 23 -10.56 -7.45 -3.04
N SER A 24 -9.90 -7.14 -4.15
CA SER A 24 -10.51 -6.52 -5.35
C SER A 24 -9.84 -7.03 -6.62
N ASP A 25 -10.63 -7.26 -7.66
CA ASP A 25 -10.14 -7.64 -9.00
C ASP A 25 -9.43 -6.47 -9.71
N ASP A 26 -9.79 -5.22 -9.40
CA ASP A 26 -9.23 -4.02 -10.04
C ASP A 26 -8.00 -3.47 -9.30
N VAL A 27 -6.98 -4.31 -9.12
CA VAL A 27 -5.71 -3.96 -8.44
C VAL A 27 -5.08 -2.65 -8.94
N PRO A 28 -5.04 -2.34 -10.26
CA PRO A 28 -4.44 -1.08 -10.75
C PRO A 28 -5.17 0.17 -10.27
N SER A 29 -6.50 0.10 -10.14
CA SER A 29 -7.32 1.21 -9.67
C SER A 29 -7.12 1.43 -8.18
N LEU A 30 -7.04 0.35 -7.39
CA LEU A 30 -6.71 0.41 -5.96
C LEU A 30 -5.32 0.99 -5.75
N LEU A 31 -4.33 0.57 -6.53
CA LEU A 31 -2.96 1.08 -6.38
C LEU A 31 -2.90 2.58 -6.72
N SER A 32 -3.58 3.01 -7.78
CA SER A 32 -3.67 4.43 -8.14
C SER A 32 -4.40 5.25 -7.06
N LEU A 33 -5.47 4.71 -6.49
CA LEU A 33 -6.20 5.36 -5.41
C LEU A 33 -5.32 5.51 -4.15
N HIS A 34 -4.70 4.44 -3.69
CA HIS A 34 -3.98 4.45 -2.41
C HIS A 34 -2.59 5.10 -2.52
N ILE A 35 -1.84 4.82 -3.58
CA ILE A 35 -0.50 5.40 -3.77
C ILE A 35 -0.62 6.86 -4.23
N SER A 36 -1.40 7.14 -5.27
CA SER A 36 -1.43 8.49 -5.86
C SER A 36 -2.41 9.44 -5.16
N THR A 37 -3.54 8.95 -4.65
CA THR A 37 -4.55 9.81 -3.99
C THR A 37 -4.46 9.74 -2.46
N GLY A 38 -4.18 8.55 -1.92
CA GLY A 38 -4.09 8.31 -0.47
C GLY A 38 -2.75 8.67 0.15
N GLY A 39 -1.69 8.82 -0.66
CA GLY A 39 -0.34 9.11 -0.18
C GLY A 39 0.29 7.97 0.61
N PHE A 40 -0.15 6.73 0.38
CA PHE A 40 0.43 5.53 0.96
C PHE A 40 1.61 5.04 0.10
N ASP A 41 2.57 4.38 0.72
CA ASP A 41 3.75 3.87 0.03
C ASP A 41 3.56 2.44 -0.47
N TYR A 42 2.74 1.65 0.21
CA TYR A 42 2.43 0.28 -0.17
C TYR A 42 1.01 -0.12 0.25
N VAL A 43 0.49 -1.16 -0.38
CA VAL A 43 -0.81 -1.75 -0.10
C VAL A 43 -0.63 -3.18 0.40
N LEU A 44 -1.32 -3.52 1.50
CA LEU A 44 -1.45 -4.88 2.00
C LEU A 44 -2.68 -5.50 1.34
N ALA A 45 -2.44 -6.51 0.50
CA ALA A 45 -3.51 -7.19 -0.24
C ALA A 45 -3.64 -8.66 0.21
N PRO A 46 -4.86 -9.15 0.49
CA PRO A 46 -5.10 -10.55 0.83
C PRO A 46 -4.70 -11.50 -0.31
N LEU A 47 -3.82 -12.45 -0.04
CA LEU A 47 -3.42 -13.53 -0.96
C LEU A 47 -4.46 -14.68 -0.94
N VAL A 48 -5.75 -14.36 -1.00
CA VAL A 48 -6.82 -15.36 -1.10
C VAL A 48 -6.80 -15.99 -2.49
N LEU A 49 -5.97 -17.03 -2.65
CA LEU A 49 -5.74 -17.72 -3.94
C LEU A 49 -5.07 -16.76 -4.94
N PRO A 50 -4.49 -17.23 -6.07
CA PRO A 50 -3.63 -16.36 -6.87
C PRO A 50 -4.46 -15.14 -7.18
N VAL A 51 -3.92 -13.96 -6.82
CA VAL A 51 -4.40 -12.64 -7.25
C VAL A 51 -5.28 -12.86 -8.47
N SER A 52 -6.61 -12.78 -8.30
CA SER A 52 -7.53 -13.36 -9.29
C SER A 52 -7.49 -12.61 -10.63
N GLY A 53 -6.69 -11.53 -10.70
CA GLY A 53 -6.20 -10.88 -11.91
C GLY A 53 -4.80 -11.36 -12.30
N SER A 54 -4.51 -11.47 -13.59
CA SER A 54 -3.18 -11.88 -14.08
C SER A 54 -2.06 -11.02 -13.48
N ASP A 55 -0.89 -11.57 -13.18
CA ASP A 55 0.29 -10.79 -12.74
C ASP A 55 0.67 -9.68 -13.74
N LEU A 56 0.21 -9.83 -14.99
CA LEU A 56 0.26 -8.84 -16.07
C LEU A 56 -0.49 -7.52 -15.78
N VAL A 57 -1.37 -7.45 -14.78
CA VAL A 57 -2.10 -6.21 -14.44
C VAL A 57 -1.18 -5.12 -13.91
N LEU A 58 -0.01 -5.48 -13.36
CA LEU A 58 1.02 -4.53 -12.96
C LEU A 58 2.38 -4.97 -13.52
N SER A 59 3.28 -4.01 -13.66
CA SER A 59 4.68 -4.33 -13.96
C SER A 59 5.32 -5.09 -12.78
N PRO A 60 6.32 -5.97 -13.02
CA PRO A 60 7.04 -6.68 -11.96
C PRO A 60 7.63 -5.74 -10.89
N SER A 61 8.06 -4.54 -11.29
CA SER A 61 8.55 -3.49 -10.39
C SER A 61 7.47 -2.91 -9.49
N GLN A 62 6.23 -2.80 -9.96
CA GLN A 62 5.12 -2.30 -9.15
C GLN A 62 4.71 -3.31 -8.08
N TRP A 63 4.65 -4.59 -8.44
CA TRP A 63 4.44 -5.68 -7.47
C TRP A 63 5.50 -5.67 -6.38
N SER A 64 6.78 -5.65 -6.76
CA SER A 64 7.89 -5.74 -5.79
C SER A 64 8.03 -4.49 -4.90
N SER A 65 7.51 -3.34 -5.33
CA SER A 65 7.74 -2.07 -4.63
C SER A 65 6.54 -1.59 -3.82
N HIS A 66 5.32 -1.94 -4.23
CA HIS A 66 4.10 -1.35 -3.64
C HIS A 66 3.11 -2.39 -3.12
N VAL A 67 3.29 -3.69 -3.41
CA VAL A 67 2.34 -4.72 -2.99
C VAL A 67 3.00 -5.67 -2.00
N VAL A 68 2.37 -5.80 -0.84
CA VAL A 68 2.75 -6.79 0.16
C VAL A 68 1.57 -7.74 0.34
N GLY A 69 1.81 -9.01 0.04
CA GLY A 69 0.80 -10.04 0.18
C GLY A 69 0.61 -10.45 1.63
N VAL A 70 -0.63 -10.45 2.12
CA VAL A 70 -0.98 -10.94 3.45
C VAL A 70 -1.64 -12.30 3.32
N SER A 71 -1.11 -13.31 4.03
CA SER A 71 -1.74 -14.62 4.10
C SER A 71 -3.06 -14.48 4.85
N SER A 72 -4.18 -14.79 4.19
CA SER A 72 -5.47 -14.80 4.86
C SER A 72 -5.51 -15.94 5.88
N SER A 73 -5.59 -15.60 7.16
CA SER A 73 -5.96 -16.56 8.21
C SER A 73 -7.44 -16.84 8.06
N TYR A 74 -7.77 -17.88 7.28
CA TYR A 74 -9.11 -18.44 7.29
C TYR A 74 -9.29 -19.17 8.63
N SER A 75 -10.16 -18.67 9.51
CA SER A 75 -10.58 -19.36 10.74
C SER A 75 -11.85 -20.16 10.50
#